data_AF-A0A6B3FP81-F1
#
_entry.id   AF-A0A6B3FP81-F1
#
_cell.length_a   1.000
_cell.length_b   1.000
_cell.length_c   1.000
_cell.angle_alpha   90.00
_cell.angle_beta   90.00
_cell.angle_gamma   90.00
#
_symmetry.space_group_name_H-M   'P 1'
#
loop_
_entity.id
_entity.type
_entity.pdbx_description
1 polymer ?
#
loop_
_entity_poly.entity_id
_entity_poly.type
_entity_poly.pdbx_seq_one_letter_code
_entity_poly.pdbx_strand_id
1 'polypeptide(L)' 'MVDYGDRVKIALMDSGIGLLAAAAEVRRLRPDADLVLSSDPDSMPWGPRTPEYVTERALGVARAAAAHRPDALIV' A
#
# COMPACT_ATOMS: atom_id res chain seq x y z
N MET A 1 -22.99 -5.59 16.27
CA MET A 1 -21.62 -5.37 15.75
C MET A 1 -21.64 -5.97 14.36
N VAL A 2 -21.71 -5.12 13.34
CA VAL A 2 -21.85 -5.60 11.96
C VAL A 2 -20.51 -6.21 11.56
N ASP A 3 -20.52 -7.52 11.34
CA ASP A 3 -19.45 -8.21 10.65
C ASP A 3 -19.56 -7.88 9.17
N TYR A 4 -18.51 -7.27 8.60
CA TYR A 4 -18.39 -6.93 7.18
C TYR A 4 -17.65 -8.02 6.38
N GLY A 5 -17.57 -9.25 6.89
CA GLY A 5 -16.95 -10.37 6.18
C GLY A 5 -17.39 -10.45 4.71
N ASP A 6 -16.40 -10.34 3.81
CA ASP A 6 -16.36 -10.74 2.38
C ASP A 6 -15.90 -9.68 1.36
N ARG A 7 -15.56 -8.44 1.75
CA ARG A 7 -14.87 -7.53 0.81
C ARG A 7 -13.36 -7.72 0.86
N VAL A 8 -12.81 -8.22 -0.24
CA VAL A 8 -11.36 -8.33 -0.46
C VAL A 8 -10.71 -6.96 -0.21
N LYS A 9 -9.71 -6.93 0.66
CA LYS A 9 -8.94 -5.73 0.97
C LYS A 9 -7.55 -5.80 0.35
N ILE A 10 -7.23 -4.82 -0.47
CA ILE A 10 -5.97 -4.75 -1.20
C ILE A 10 -5.20 -3.54 -0.69
N ALA A 11 -4.00 -3.78 -0.17
CA ALA A 11 -3.07 -2.71 0.16
C ALA A 11 -2.13 -2.42 -1.02
N LEU A 12 -1.81 -1.15 -1.22
CA LEU A 12 -0.78 -0.67 -2.13
C LEU A 12 0.23 0.15 -1.33
N MET A 13 1.52 -0.08 -1.56
CA MET A 13 2.59 0.73 -0.98
C MET A 13 3.47 1.40 -2.03
N ASP A 14 3.99 2.58 -1.68
CA ASP A 14 5.01 3.29 -2.46
C ASP A 14 5.71 4.32 -1.56
N SER A 15 6.88 4.79 -2.00
CA SER A 15 7.59 5.92 -1.41
C SER A 15 6.83 7.24 -1.50
N GLY A 16 5.85 7.40 -2.41
CA GLY A 16 5.16 8.66 -2.62
C GLY A 16 3.78 8.51 -3.25
N ILE A 17 3.47 9.34 -4.24
CA ILE A 17 2.16 9.37 -4.92
C ILE A 17 2.11 8.51 -6.19
N GLY A 18 3.20 7.83 -6.55
CA GLY A 18 3.27 6.98 -7.74
C GLY A 18 2.26 5.83 -7.72
N LEU A 19 1.91 5.34 -6.52
CA LEU A 19 0.88 4.32 -6.31
C LEU A 19 -0.51 4.72 -6.80
N LEU A 20 -0.82 6.02 -6.98
CA LEU A 20 -2.19 6.47 -7.29
C LEU A 20 -2.67 5.97 -8.66
N ALA A 21 -1.77 5.89 -9.65
CA ALA A 21 -2.13 5.35 -10.96
C ALA A 21 -2.50 3.85 -10.87
N ALA A 22 -1.72 3.08 -10.10
CA ALA A 22 -2.01 1.68 -9.84
C ALA A 22 -3.31 1.51 -9.02
N ALA A 23 -3.51 2.32 -7.99
CA ALA A 23 -4.71 2.31 -7.16
C ALA A 23 -5.98 2.63 -7.97
N ALA A 24 -5.90 3.59 -8.89
CA ALA A 24 -7.00 3.92 -9.80
C ALA A 24 -7.37 2.73 -10.68
N GLU A 25 -6.37 2.01 -11.21
CA GLU A 25 -6.61 0.84 -12.04
C GLU A 25 -7.16 -0.35 -11.24
N VAL A 26 -6.65 -0.58 -10.02
CA VAL A 26 -7.22 -1.59 -9.12
C VAL A 26 -8.67 -1.24 -8.78
N ARG A 27 -8.99 0.02 -8.48
CA ARG A 27 -10.37 0.46 -8.24
C ARG A 27 -11.28 0.22 -9.45
N ARG A 28 -10.76 0.41 -10.66
CA ARG A 28 -11.51 0.16 -11.91
C ARG A 28 -11.80 -1.32 -12.13
N LEU A 29 -10.83 -2.19 -11.85
CA LEU A 29 -10.94 -3.64 -12.02
C LEU A 29 -11.71 -4.32 -10.89
N ARG A 30 -11.59 -3.81 -9.66
CA ARG A 30 -12.22 -4.32 -8.43
C ARG A 30 -12.92 -3.19 -7.67
N PRO A 31 -14.04 -2.67 -8.21
CA PRO A 31 -14.79 -1.61 -7.54
C PRO A 31 -15.37 -2.06 -6.19
N ASP A 32 -15.50 -3.37 -5.99
CA ASP A 32 -15.98 -4.05 -4.79
C ASP A 32 -14.91 -4.19 -3.68
N ALA A 33 -13.63 -4.00 -4.01
CA ALA A 33 -12.53 -4.12 -3.05
C ALA A 33 -12.36 -2.86 -2.20
N ASP A 34 -11.95 -3.07 -0.94
CA ASP A 34 -11.46 -2.01 -0.07
C ASP A 34 -9.97 -1.78 -0.33
N LEU A 35 -9.56 -0.52 -0.48
CA LEU A 35 -8.17 -0.17 -0.78
C LEU A 35 -7.51 0.51 0.41
N VAL A 36 -6.31 0.06 0.76
CA VAL A 36 -5.42 0.70 1.74
C VAL A 36 -4.23 1.28 0.98
N LEU A 37 -4.05 2.60 1.01
CA LEU A 37 -2.92 3.27 0.40
C LEU A 37 -1.93 3.63 1.52
N SER A 38 -0.76 2.99 1.51
CA SER A 38 0.28 3.18 2.52
C SER A 38 1.50 3.80 1.85
N SER A 39 1.88 5.02 2.21
CA SER A 39 3.03 5.68 1.56
C SER A 39 3.91 6.43 2.54
N ASP A 40 5.15 6.71 2.09
CA ASP A 40 6.18 7.37 2.88
C ASP A 40 6.78 8.61 2.19
N PRO A 41 5.93 9.61 1.87
CA PRO A 41 6.34 10.76 1.06
C PRO A 41 7.44 11.60 1.71
N ASP A 42 7.57 11.57 3.04
CA ASP A 42 8.61 12.31 3.76
C ASP A 42 10.02 11.77 3.51
N SER A 43 10.13 10.54 3.00
CA SER A 43 11.41 9.88 2.69
C SER A 43 11.74 9.82 1.20
N MET A 44 10.84 10.32 0.35
CA MET A 44 11.03 10.27 -1.10
C MET A 44 12.16 11.22 -1.57
N PRO A 45 12.86 10.91 -2.68
CA PRO A 45 12.78 9.68 -3.46
C PRO A 45 13.68 8.56 -2.90
N TRP A 46 13.24 7.31 -3.03
CA TRP A 46 14.03 6.14 -2.64
C TRP A 46 15.12 5.75 -3.66
N GLY A 47 14.95 6.10 -4.95
CA GLY A 47 15.84 5.64 -6.03
C GLY A 47 17.34 5.89 -5.81
N PRO A 48 17.78 7.08 -5.34
CA PRO A 48 19.19 7.35 -5.07
C PRO A 48 19.72 6.80 -3.73
N ARG A 49 18.88 6.15 -2.93
CA ARG A 49 19.22 5.71 -1.56
C ARG A 49 19.84 4.32 -1.57
N THR A 50 20.55 3.99 -0.50
CA THR A 50 21.14 2.67 -0.29
C THR A 50 20.05 1.61 -0.13
N PRO A 51 20.27 0.36 -0.58
CA PRO A 51 19.33 -0.75 -0.39
C PRO A 51 18.87 -0.95 1.06
N GLU A 52 19.75 -0.74 2.04
CA GLU A 52 19.46 -0.89 3.46
C GLU A 52 18.44 0.15 3.93
N TYR A 53 18.67 1.42 3.59
CA TYR A 53 17.72 2.51 3.84
C TYR A 53 16.36 2.22 3.21
N VAL A 54 16.33 1.84 1.92
CA VAL A 54 15.07 1.54 1.23
C VAL A 54 14.35 0.36 1.88
N THR A 55 15.09 -0.68 2.29
CA THR A 55 14.53 -1.84 2.98
C THR A 55 13.89 -1.44 4.30
N GLU A 56 14.53 -0.60 5.10
CA GLU A 56 13.97 -0.12 6.36
C GLU A 56 12.66 0.64 6.14
N ARG A 57 12.66 1.59 5.20
CA ARG A 57 11.47 2.40 4.87
C ARG A 57 10.34 1.52 4.31
N ALA A 58 10.64 0.68 3.32
CA ALA A 58 9.68 -0.24 2.70
C ALA A 58 9.04 -1.19 3.72
N LEU A 59 9.82 -1.76 4.65
CA LEU A 59 9.28 -2.58 5.72
C LEU A 59 8.40 -1.78 6.69
N GLY A 60 8.72 -0.51 6.94
CA GLY A 60 7.85 0.41 7.68
C GLY A 60 6.49 0.59 7.01
N VAL A 61 6.48 0.91 5.71
CA VAL A 61 5.24 1.11 4.92
C VAL A 61 4.43 -0.18 4.83
N ALA A 62 5.09 -1.32 4.61
CA ALA A 62 4.46 -2.64 4.57
C ALA A 62 3.82 -3.02 5.91
N ARG A 63 4.49 -2.73 7.04
CA ARG A 63 3.92 -2.96 8.38
C ARG A 63 2.72 -2.06 8.66
N ALA A 64 2.77 -0.79 8.25
CA ALA A 64 1.63 0.12 8.35
C ALA A 64 0.43 -0.40 7.54
N ALA A 65 0.66 -0.89 6.32
CA ALA A 65 -0.37 -1.54 5.51
C ALA A 65 -0.92 -2.80 6.20
N ALA A 66 -0.04 -3.67 6.72
CA ALA A 66 -0.41 -4.91 7.37
C ALA A 66 -1.28 -4.73 8.62
N ALA A 67 -1.15 -3.60 9.34
CA ALA A 67 -2.01 -3.27 10.49
C ALA A 67 -3.50 -3.19 10.12
N HIS A 68 -3.82 -2.92 8.85
CA HIS A 68 -5.18 -2.93 8.33
C HIS A 68 -5.70 -4.32 7.95
N ARG A 69 -4.87 -5.37 8.08
CA ARG A 69 -5.17 -6.77 7.71
C ARG A 69 -5.69 -6.89 6.27
N PRO A 70 -4.91 -6.48 5.25
CA PRO A 70 -5.28 -6.71 3.86
C PRO A 70 -5.11 -8.18 3.47
N ASP A 71 -5.85 -8.63 2.48
CA ASP A 71 -5.73 -9.96 1.88
C ASP A 71 -4.57 -10.05 0.88
N ALA A 72 -4.17 -8.90 0.32
CA ALA A 72 -3.04 -8.78 -0.60
C ALA A 72 -2.30 -7.44 -0.41
N LEU A 73 -0.99 -7.43 -0.68
CA LEU A 73 -0.14 -6.24 -0.71
C LEU A 73 0.53 -6.12 -2.08
N ILE A 74 0.42 -4.95 -2.69
CA ILE A 74 1.12 -4.55 -3.92
C ILE A 74 2.23 -3.58 -3.52
N VAL A 75 3.43 -3.82 -4.03
CA VAL A 75 4.66 -3.01 -3.82
C VAL A 75 5.01 -2.27 -5.09
#